data_AF-A0A328PGG9-F1
#
_entry.id   AF-A0A328PGG9-F1
#
_cell.length_a   1.000
_cell.length_b   1.000
_cell.length_c   1.000
_cell.angle_alpha   90.00
_cell.angle_beta   90.00
_cell.angle_gamma   90.00
#
_symmetry.space_group_name_H-M   'P 1'
#
loop_
_entity.id
_entity.type
_entity.pdbx_description
1 polymer ?
#
loop_
_entity_poly.entity_id
_entity_poly.type
_entity_poly.pdbx_seq_one_letter_code
_entity_poly.pdbx_strand_id
1 'polypeptide(L)' 'MTSLSSGGIIKFDLKAWDEKLHRQVVSNRQTFKILNYIYEGYFDKRSEPPLLVASTLLIQGM' A
#
# COMPACT_ATOMS: atom_id res chain seq x y z
N MET A 1 4.42 12.16 -7.84
CA MET A 1 5.58 11.61 -8.59
C MET A 1 6.95 12.02 -8.05
N THR A 2 7.01 12.89 -7.03
CA THR A 2 8.25 13.32 -6.38
C THR A 2 9.12 12.17 -5.89
N SER A 3 8.54 11.11 -5.30
CA SER A 3 9.30 9.94 -4.83
C SER A 3 10.01 9.19 -5.94
N LEU A 4 9.40 9.07 -7.13
CA LEU A 4 10.06 8.41 -8.27
C LEU A 4 11.26 9.24 -8.75
N SER A 5 11.10 10.56 -8.88
CA SER A 5 12.18 11.45 -9.31
C SER A 5 13.30 11.62 -8.28
N SER A 6 12.99 11.53 -6.98
CA SER A 6 13.98 11.67 -5.91
C SER A 6 14.62 10.35 -5.48
N GLY A 7 14.16 9.22 -6.01
CA GLY A 7 14.56 7.88 -5.57
C GLY A 7 13.92 7.44 -4.24
N GLY A 8 12.96 8.18 -3.70
CA GLY A 8 12.18 7.80 -2.52
C GLY A 8 11.31 6.55 -2.72
N ILE A 9 10.82 5.99 -1.61
CA ILE A 9 9.91 4.83 -1.59
C ILE A 9 8.56 5.28 -1.04
N ILE A 10 7.47 4.82 -1.66
CA ILE A 10 6.11 5.03 -1.15
C ILE A 10 5.75 3.79 -0.32
N LYS A 11 5.55 3.98 0.98
CA LYS A 11 5.21 2.90 1.92
C LYS A 11 3.75 3.00 2.37
N PHE A 12 3.03 1.89 2.29
CA PHE A 12 1.68 1.74 2.82
C PHE A 12 1.67 0.78 4.00
N ASP A 13 1.21 1.24 5.16
CA ASP A 13 0.92 0.39 6.31
C ASP A 13 -0.58 0.08 6.34
N LEU A 14 -0.94 -1.12 5.88
CA LEU A 14 -2.29 -1.64 5.87
C LEU A 14 -2.64 -2.22 7.25
N LYS A 15 -3.72 -1.71 7.86
CA LYS A 15 -4.22 -2.22 9.15
C LYS A 15 -4.77 -3.64 9.08
N ALA A 16 -5.41 -4.00 7.96
CA ALA A 16 -5.82 -5.36 7.64
C ALA A 16 -5.95 -5.50 6.11
N TRP A 17 -5.85 -6.74 5.61
CA TRP A 17 -5.96 -7.07 4.18
C TRP A 17 -7.41 -7.35 3.76
N ASP A 18 -8.18 -8.06 4.58
CA ASP A 18 -9.57 -8.44 4.28
C ASP A 18 -10.55 -7.38 4.82
N GLU A 19 -11.38 -6.85 3.94
CA GLU A 19 -12.48 -5.93 4.27
C GLU A 19 -13.46 -6.52 5.31
N LYS A 20 -13.58 -7.84 5.40
CA LYS A 20 -14.40 -8.51 6.44
C LYS A 20 -13.83 -8.29 7.84
N LEU A 21 -12.51 -8.16 8.01
CA LEU A 21 -11.88 -7.74 9.27
C LEU A 21 -12.11 -6.24 9.55
N HIS A 22 -12.37 -5.42 8.53
CA HIS A 22 -12.55 -3.97 8.65
C HIS A 22 -13.89 -3.52 9.22
N ARG A 23 -14.91 -4.38 9.28
CA ARG A 23 -16.22 -3.97 9.82
C ARG A 23 -16.17 -3.48 11.27
N GLN A 24 -15.12 -3.83 12.00
CA GLN A 24 -14.90 -3.40 13.39
C GLN A 24 -13.88 -2.25 13.52
N VAL A 25 -13.08 -1.96 12.49
CA VAL A 25 -12.03 -0.92 12.53
C VAL A 25 -11.89 -0.28 11.14
N VAL A 26 -12.29 0.99 11.02
CA VAL A 26 -12.12 1.96 9.90
C VAL A 26 -11.77 1.37 8.52
N SER A 27 -12.61 1.65 7.51
CA SER A 27 -12.43 1.18 6.13
C SER A 27 -11.11 1.63 5.48
N ASN A 28 -10.36 0.68 4.89
CA ASN A 28 -9.15 0.93 4.09
C ASN A 28 -9.44 1.24 2.59
N ARG A 29 -10.70 1.41 2.18
CA ARG A 29 -11.07 1.55 0.75
C ARG A 29 -10.31 2.65 0.02
N GLN A 30 -10.14 3.82 0.64
CA GLN A 30 -9.42 4.94 0.04
C GLN A 30 -7.92 4.62 -0.14
N THR A 31 -7.32 3.92 0.84
CA THR A 31 -5.94 3.46 0.77
C THR A 31 -5.73 2.52 -0.41
N PHE A 32 -6.62 1.55 -0.60
CA PHE A 32 -6.58 0.64 -1.76
C PHE A 32 -6.74 1.38 -3.09
N LYS A 33 -7.63 2.37 -3.17
CA LYS A 33 -7.80 3.17 -4.39
C LYS A 33 -6.52 3.89 -4.79
N ILE A 34 -5.82 4.50 -3.81
CA ILE A 34 -4.56 5.19 -4.06
C ILE A 34 -3.45 4.19 -4.41
N LEU A 35 -3.40 3.05 -3.72
CA LEU A 35 -2.44 1.99 -3.99
C LEU A 35 -2.59 1.47 -5.42
N ASN A 36 -3.80 1.18 -5.87
CA ASN A 36 -4.09 0.73 -7.23
C ASN A 36 -3.67 1.77 -8.27
N TYR A 37 -4.00 3.05 -8.05
CA TYR A 37 -3.59 4.13 -8.95
C TYR A 37 -2.05 4.21 -9.13
N ILE A 38 -1.30 4.05 -8.03
CA ILE A 38 0.16 4.06 -8.08
C ILE A 38 0.70 2.80 -8.76
N TYR A 39 0.14 1.64 -8.43
CA TYR A 39 0.52 0.36 -9.04
C TYR A 39 0.31 0.40 -10.56
N GLU A 40 -0.89 0.74 -11.03
CA GLU A 40 -1.22 0.77 -12.46
C GLU A 40 -0.36 1.76 -13.25
N GLY A 41 -0.05 2.92 -12.68
CA GLY A 41 0.73 3.94 -13.39
C GLY A 41 2.24 3.76 -13.35
N TYR A 42 2.78 3.09 -12.32
CA TYR A 42 4.19 3.24 -11.96
C TYR A 42 4.89 1.98 -11.46
N PHE A 43 4.21 0.82 -11.41
CA PHE A 43 4.81 -0.42 -10.93
C PHE A 43 6.05 -0.85 -11.72
N ASP A 44 6.06 -0.60 -13.03
CA ASP A 44 7.16 -0.94 -13.94
C ASP A 44 8.29 0.12 -13.99
N LYS A 45 8.10 1.28 -13.36
CA LYS A 45 9.01 2.43 -13.49
C LYS A 45 10.28 2.31 -12.67
N ARG A 46 10.26 1.49 -11.61
CA ARG A 46 11.46 1.15 -10.82
C ARG A 46 11.24 -0.14 -10.04
N SER A 47 11.99 -1.17 -10.44
CA SER A 47 11.94 -2.51 -9.87
C SER A 47 12.82 -2.70 -8.63
N GLU A 48 13.97 -2.01 -8.51
CA GLU A 48 14.89 -2.16 -7.37
C GLU A 48 15.48 -0.81 -6.89
N PRO A 49 15.31 -0.44 -5.61
CA PRO A 49 14.26 -0.95 -4.73
C PRO A 49 12.88 -0.59 -5.30
N PRO A 50 11.83 -1.38 -5.06
CA PRO A 50 10.51 -1.10 -5.60
C PRO A 50 10.02 0.28 -5.20
N LEU A 51 9.37 0.99 -6.14
CA LEU A 51 8.76 2.31 -5.86
C LEU A 51 7.67 2.23 -4.78
N LEU A 52 6.93 1.12 -4.76
CA LEU A 52 5.77 0.89 -3.92
C LEU A 52 5.99 -0.31 -3.02
N VAL A 53 5.88 -0.12 -1.70
CA VAL A 53 5.98 -1.18 -0.68
C VAL A 53 4.74 -1.13 0.21
N ALA A 54 4.13 -2.28 0.47
CA ALA A 54 3.01 -2.41 1.40
C ALA A 54 3.35 -3.40 2.52
N SER A 55 3.08 -3.01 3.76
CA SER A 55 3.17 -3.84 4.95
C SER A 55 1.79 -4.00 5.55
N THR A 56 1.41 -5.22 5.93
CA THR A 56 0.22 -5.48 6.75
C THR A 56 0.63 -5.65 8.20
N LEU A 57 -0.08 -5.02 9.13
CA LEU A 57 0.06 -5.30 10.55
C LEU A 57 -0.65 -6.63 10.85
N LEU A 58 0.01 -7.74 10.53
CA LEU A 58 -0.43 -9.08 10.91
C LEU A 58 -0.24 -9.24 12.42
N ILE A 59 -1.23 -8.84 13.21
CA ILE A 59 -1.45 -9.54 14.48
C ILE A 59 -2.16 -10.84 14.10
N GLN A 60 -1.40 -11.88 13.76
CA GLN A 60 -1.91 -13.24 13.84
C GLN A 60 -2.02 -13.55 15.34
N GLY A 61 -3.22 -13.49 15.89
CA GLY A 61 -3.40 -13.65 17.33
C GLY A 61 -4.85 -13.50 17.78
N MET A 62 -5.69 -14.41 17.30
CA MET A 62 -6.63 -15.09 18.21
C MET A 62 -6.22 -16.55 18.25
#